data_AF-A0A958E8L6-F1
#
_entry.id   AF-A0A958E8L6-F1
#
_cell.length_a   1.000
_cell.length_b   1.000
_cell.length_c   1.000
_cell.angle_alpha   90.00
_cell.angle_beta   90.00
_cell.angle_gamma   90.00
#
_symmetry.space_group_name_H-M   'P 1'
#
loop_
_entity.id
_entity.type
_entity.pdbx_description
1 polymer ?
#
loop_
_entity_poly.entity_id
_entity_poly.type
_entity_poly.pdbx_seq_one_letter_code
_entity_poly.pdbx_strand_id
1 'polypeptide(L)'
;MKKIFSILGVGLFAVTSMLIYNGCSSSGGSDNPGSLNNRPETITYTGPGSFYSIVMNNDGTCEVEIRENYDDADPIFTVACEFEPLDNGVLELTVTGVDPDDAEDGPTIGEKAHAIEIVGFGVFLLPLGGDEIIPMLSSGSCPDDDFNANWIVAQRQRDDEDSTSDEQDYFGTFSYDVGSDTGEVTAKRALADGFPEVTSGSDESITGECSDGFLSLSDEMTDDPISNLWLTTNGGAIVQTFEQNMDTMEFETSSAIVAFPRQTNDIADMEGTFRGMLFQGGDGDVNSDDANNFFVEMTFNDSGEGTGRQVTSINPWETGDDAATITLEDASDIGPGWYTGVLSVPDEADANIACSFISNIDSTTLDALLCVGQSPGDIAEDNDNPGSINFLMVKQD
;
A
#
# COMPACT_ATOMS: atom_id res chain seq x y z
N MET A 1 2.64 46.78 -42.49
CA MET A 1 3.72 45.82 -42.83
C MET A 1 4.79 45.88 -41.74
N LYS A 2 5.09 44.71 -41.16
CA LYS A 2 6.31 44.26 -40.45
C LYS A 2 6.99 45.14 -39.38
N LYS A 3 6.95 44.55 -38.17
CA LYS A 3 7.84 44.55 -36.99
C LYS A 3 9.32 44.91 -37.22
N ILE A 4 10.01 45.45 -36.20
CA ILE A 4 10.91 44.71 -35.28
C ILE A 4 11.45 45.63 -34.16
N PHE A 5 11.49 45.05 -32.95
CA PHE A 5 11.98 45.52 -31.64
C PHE A 5 13.51 45.33 -31.48
N SER A 6 14.13 46.08 -30.55
CA SER A 6 14.93 45.46 -29.46
C SER A 6 15.20 46.42 -28.28
N ILE A 7 15.26 45.82 -27.09
CA ILE A 7 15.16 46.29 -25.69
C ILE A 7 16.58 46.40 -25.09
N LEU A 8 16.97 47.45 -24.36
CA LEU A 8 16.77 47.78 -22.93
C LEU A 8 17.53 46.87 -21.93
N GLY A 9 18.19 47.51 -20.96
CA GLY A 9 18.78 46.91 -19.76
C GLY A 9 18.45 47.75 -18.53
N VAL A 10 18.91 47.26 -17.36
CA VAL A 10 18.70 47.77 -15.97
C VAL A 10 17.32 47.37 -15.42
N GLY A 11 17.11 46.88 -14.20
CA GLY A 11 17.90 46.65 -13.00
C GLY A 11 16.96 46.71 -11.77
N LEU A 12 17.25 45.92 -10.73
CA LEU A 12 16.77 46.00 -9.33
C LEU A 12 15.26 45.83 -9.03
N PHE A 13 14.90 44.75 -8.32
CA PHE A 13 13.77 44.73 -7.38
C PHE A 13 14.11 43.87 -6.16
N ALA A 14 14.10 44.50 -4.98
CA ALA A 14 13.94 43.83 -3.70
C ALA A 14 12.46 43.95 -3.32
N VAL A 15 11.78 42.83 -3.08
CA VAL A 15 10.48 42.78 -2.41
C VAL A 15 10.54 41.68 -1.38
N THR A 16 10.63 42.11 -0.13
CA THR A 16 10.23 41.37 1.08
C THR A 16 8.79 40.88 0.94
N SER A 17 8.58 39.58 1.05
CA SER A 17 7.27 38.97 1.33
C SER A 17 7.37 38.20 2.65
N MET A 18 6.79 38.79 3.69
CA MET A 18 6.39 38.10 4.91
C MET A 18 5.34 37.05 4.52
N LEU A 19 5.66 35.76 4.66
CA LEU A 19 4.64 34.74 4.87
C LEU A 19 4.22 34.81 6.34
N ILE A 20 2.99 35.29 6.54
CA ILE A 20 2.31 35.25 7.83
C ILE A 20 1.89 33.79 8.03
N TYR A 21 2.66 33.06 8.82
CA TYR A 21 2.23 31.82 9.46
C TYR A 21 1.15 32.20 10.49
N ASN A 22 -0.11 32.17 10.08
CA ASN A 22 -1.22 32.14 11.04
C ASN A 22 -1.25 30.74 11.63
N GLY A 23 -0.60 30.57 12.78
CA GLY A 23 -0.87 29.45 13.65
C GLY A 23 -2.34 29.49 14.08
N CYS A 24 -3.15 28.60 13.50
CA CYS A 24 -4.38 28.16 14.14
C CYS A 24 -3.96 27.38 15.38
N SER A 25 -3.92 28.04 16.54
CA SER A 25 -4.03 27.34 17.82
C SER A 25 -5.49 26.90 17.97
N SER A 26 -5.88 25.80 17.33
CA SER A 26 -7.08 25.07 17.72
C SER A 26 -6.74 24.31 19.00
N SER A 27 -7.47 24.65 20.05
CA SER A 27 -7.63 23.82 21.23
C SER A 27 -7.95 22.39 20.82
N GLY A 28 -7.05 21.44 21.12
CA GLY A 28 -7.23 20.03 20.83
C GLY A 28 -8.50 19.47 21.45
N GLY A 29 -9.50 19.28 20.61
CA GLY A 29 -10.40 18.14 20.75
C GLY A 29 -9.67 16.96 20.09
N SER A 30 -9.64 15.82 20.76
CA SER A 30 -9.28 14.55 20.13
C SER A 30 -10.36 14.28 19.09
N ASP A 31 -10.08 14.64 17.84
CA ASP A 31 -10.87 14.23 16.71
C ASP A 31 -10.50 12.76 16.49
N ASN A 32 -11.41 11.86 16.84
CA ASN A 32 -11.22 10.44 16.57
C ASN A 32 -11.09 10.29 15.04
N PRO A 33 -9.94 9.84 14.50
CA PRO A 33 -9.70 9.78 13.05
C PRO A 33 -10.71 8.89 12.30
N GLY A 34 -11.48 8.05 13.01
CA GLY A 34 -12.61 7.29 12.49
C GLY A 34 -13.98 8.02 12.48
N SER A 35 -14.06 9.31 12.81
CA SER A 35 -15.37 9.99 12.85
C SER A 35 -15.94 10.24 11.45
N LEU A 36 -17.06 9.58 11.15
CA LEU A 36 -17.85 9.80 9.91
C LEU A 36 -18.21 11.29 9.66
N ASN A 37 -18.20 12.14 10.71
CA ASN A 37 -18.60 13.54 10.60
C ASN A 37 -17.64 14.42 9.77
N ASN A 38 -16.39 13.98 9.55
CA ASN A 38 -15.40 14.70 8.75
C ASN A 38 -15.07 14.01 7.41
N ARG A 39 -15.77 12.91 7.09
CA ARG A 39 -15.61 12.17 5.84
C ARG A 39 -16.31 12.91 4.68
N PRO A 40 -15.74 12.92 3.46
CA PRO A 40 -16.48 13.22 2.23
C PRO A 40 -17.81 12.47 2.16
N GLU A 41 -18.80 13.04 1.45
CA GLU A 41 -20.14 12.43 1.31
C GLU A 41 -20.07 11.01 0.74
N THR A 42 -19.21 10.83 -0.26
CA THR A 42 -18.90 9.53 -0.87
C THR A 42 -17.40 9.51 -1.16
N ILE A 43 -16.76 8.37 -0.88
CA ILE A 43 -15.41 8.04 -1.35
C ILE A 43 -15.50 6.72 -2.09
N THR A 44 -14.87 6.64 -3.25
CA THR A 44 -14.74 5.40 -4.00
C THR A 44 -13.28 5.00 -3.98
N TYR A 45 -13.01 3.74 -3.66
CA TYR A 45 -11.69 3.14 -3.77
C TYR A 45 -11.69 2.11 -4.90
N THR A 46 -10.58 2.04 -5.65
CA THR A 46 -10.38 1.07 -6.75
C THR A 46 -9.02 0.43 -6.62
N GLY A 47 -8.90 -0.83 -7.01
CA GLY A 47 -7.65 -1.56 -6.88
C GLY A 47 -7.54 -2.79 -7.77
N PRO A 48 -6.40 -3.49 -7.69
CA PRO A 48 -6.13 -4.74 -8.40
C PRO A 48 -7.02 -5.92 -7.97
N GLY A 49 -7.03 -6.96 -8.81
CA GLY A 49 -7.69 -8.26 -8.56
C GLY A 49 -9.15 -8.27 -8.99
N SER A 50 -9.48 -8.69 -10.22
CA SER A 50 -10.86 -8.57 -10.75
C SER A 50 -11.47 -7.16 -10.56
N PHE A 51 -10.60 -6.14 -10.66
CA PHE A 51 -10.96 -4.72 -10.64
C PHE A 51 -11.96 -4.35 -9.53
N TYR A 52 -11.64 -4.74 -8.28
CA TYR A 52 -12.44 -4.36 -7.12
C TYR A 52 -12.65 -2.86 -7.07
N SER A 53 -13.88 -2.46 -6.76
CA SER A 53 -14.18 -1.13 -6.29
C SER A 53 -15.03 -1.19 -5.04
N ILE A 54 -14.82 -0.26 -4.13
CA ILE A 54 -15.69 -0.06 -2.98
C ILE A 54 -16.11 1.40 -2.90
N VAL A 55 -17.41 1.63 -2.94
CA VAL A 55 -18.03 2.93 -2.69
C VAL A 55 -18.45 2.98 -1.23
N MET A 56 -17.98 3.99 -0.50
CA MET A 56 -18.27 4.19 0.92
C MET A 56 -18.93 5.55 1.15
N ASN A 57 -20.16 5.53 1.64
CA ASN A 57 -20.96 6.73 1.90
C ASN A 57 -20.85 7.17 3.37
N ASN A 58 -20.95 8.47 3.62
CA ASN A 58 -20.87 9.03 4.98
C ASN A 58 -22.02 8.63 5.92
N ASP A 59 -23.06 8.00 5.39
CA ASP A 59 -24.19 7.46 6.16
C ASP A 59 -23.92 6.05 6.72
N GLY A 60 -22.73 5.50 6.47
CA GLY A 60 -22.30 4.17 6.93
C GLY A 60 -22.66 3.04 5.97
N THR A 61 -23.17 3.34 4.76
CA THR A 61 -23.42 2.33 3.72
C THR A 61 -22.23 2.18 2.79
N CYS A 62 -22.02 0.97 2.27
CA CYS A 62 -21.03 0.68 1.25
C CYS A 62 -21.55 -0.28 0.18
N GLU A 63 -20.89 -0.26 -0.97
CA GLU A 63 -21.12 -1.16 -2.09
C GLU A 63 -19.76 -1.61 -2.63
N VAL A 64 -19.56 -2.92 -2.76
CA VAL A 64 -18.38 -3.52 -3.37
C VAL A 64 -18.78 -4.09 -4.71
N GLU A 65 -18.06 -3.72 -5.77
CA GLU A 65 -18.22 -4.28 -7.10
C GLU A 65 -16.94 -5.02 -7.52
N ILE A 66 -17.11 -6.11 -8.26
CA ILE A 66 -16.04 -6.85 -8.91
C ILE A 66 -16.33 -6.87 -10.41
N ARG A 67 -15.31 -6.69 -11.24
CA ARG A 67 -15.41 -6.66 -12.71
C ARG A 67 -14.39 -7.60 -13.35
N GLU A 68 -14.67 -8.04 -14.57
CA GLU A 68 -13.68 -8.82 -15.32
C GLU A 68 -12.55 -7.91 -15.83
N ASN A 69 -12.88 -6.70 -16.29
CA ASN A 69 -11.93 -5.67 -16.73
C ASN A 69 -12.27 -4.28 -16.16
N TYR A 70 -11.26 -3.39 -16.08
CA TYR A 70 -11.44 -2.00 -15.62
C TYR A 70 -12.54 -1.25 -16.39
N ASP A 71 -12.57 -1.42 -17.71
CA ASP A 71 -13.48 -0.70 -18.62
C ASP A 71 -14.86 -1.39 -18.80
N ASP A 72 -15.10 -2.52 -18.15
CA ASP A 72 -16.37 -3.23 -18.27
C ASP A 72 -17.50 -2.44 -17.61
N ALA A 73 -18.62 -2.28 -18.32
CA ALA A 73 -19.72 -1.42 -17.86
C ALA A 73 -20.57 -2.06 -16.76
N ASP A 74 -20.65 -3.39 -16.74
CA ASP A 74 -21.49 -4.15 -15.81
C ASP A 74 -20.57 -4.97 -14.88
N PRO A 75 -20.75 -4.91 -13.55
CA PRO A 75 -20.01 -5.76 -12.63
C PRO A 75 -20.42 -7.22 -12.80
N ILE A 76 -19.46 -8.12 -12.59
CA ILE A 76 -19.73 -9.56 -12.51
C ILE A 76 -20.27 -9.96 -11.14
N PHE A 77 -20.11 -9.08 -10.15
CA PHE A 77 -20.51 -9.34 -8.78
C PHE A 77 -20.70 -8.03 -8.01
N THR A 78 -21.78 -7.93 -7.23
CA THR A 78 -22.04 -6.75 -6.38
C THR A 78 -22.46 -7.15 -4.97
N VAL A 79 -21.86 -6.52 -3.97
CA VAL A 79 -22.16 -6.70 -2.54
C VAL A 79 -22.55 -5.37 -1.93
N ALA A 80 -23.76 -5.31 -1.37
CA ALA A 80 -24.16 -4.21 -0.50
C ALA A 80 -23.71 -4.49 0.94
N CYS A 81 -23.21 -3.46 1.61
CA CYS A 81 -22.71 -3.55 2.98
C CYS A 81 -23.02 -2.30 3.81
N GLU A 82 -22.89 -2.44 5.12
CA GLU A 82 -22.73 -1.33 6.05
C GLU A 82 -21.31 -1.38 6.61
N PHE A 83 -20.75 -0.23 6.98
CA PHE A 83 -19.45 -0.18 7.64
C PHE A 83 -19.49 0.65 8.92
N GLU A 84 -18.74 0.20 9.91
CA GLU A 84 -18.57 0.86 11.20
C GLU A 84 -17.07 1.00 11.53
N PRO A 85 -16.57 2.23 11.71
CA PRO A 85 -15.25 2.46 12.29
C PRO A 85 -15.22 2.00 13.75
N LEU A 86 -14.32 1.09 14.07
CA LEU A 86 -14.08 0.64 15.43
C LEU A 86 -13.12 1.60 16.16
N ASP A 87 -13.16 1.59 17.50
CA ASP A 87 -12.30 2.44 18.35
C ASP A 87 -10.78 2.18 18.18
N ASN A 88 -10.42 1.12 17.48
CA ASN A 88 -9.03 0.70 17.23
C ASN A 88 -8.53 1.07 15.81
N GLY A 89 -9.30 1.87 15.06
CA GLY A 89 -8.96 2.29 13.71
C GLY A 89 -9.24 1.26 12.60
N VAL A 90 -9.73 0.07 12.95
CA VAL A 90 -10.20 -0.92 11.97
C VAL A 90 -11.63 -0.59 11.55
N LEU A 91 -11.92 -0.75 10.26
CA LEU A 91 -13.29 -0.75 9.74
C LEU A 91 -13.85 -2.16 9.80
N GLU A 92 -15.04 -2.32 10.37
CA GLU A 92 -15.83 -3.54 10.24
C GLU A 92 -16.88 -3.35 9.15
N LEU A 93 -16.87 -4.20 8.12
CA LEU A 93 -17.85 -4.18 7.03
C LEU A 93 -18.81 -5.35 7.21
N THR A 94 -20.11 -5.09 7.28
CA THR A 94 -21.14 -6.12 7.41
C THR A 94 -21.93 -6.24 6.11
N VAL A 95 -22.00 -7.43 5.54
CA VAL A 95 -22.77 -7.70 4.31
C VAL A 95 -24.27 -7.53 4.58
N THR A 96 -24.95 -6.71 3.79
CA THR A 96 -26.39 -6.45 3.88
C THR A 96 -27.19 -6.98 2.69
N GLY A 97 -26.54 -7.19 1.55
CA GLY A 97 -27.12 -7.81 0.37
C GLY A 97 -26.06 -8.28 -0.62
N VAL A 98 -26.42 -9.26 -1.42
CA VAL A 98 -25.65 -9.73 -2.58
C VAL A 98 -26.61 -9.77 -3.76
N ASP A 99 -26.13 -9.43 -4.95
CA ASP A 99 -26.96 -9.55 -6.16
C ASP A 99 -27.55 -10.97 -6.23
N PRO A 100 -28.89 -11.12 -6.34
CA PRO A 100 -29.53 -12.43 -6.41
C PRO A 100 -29.07 -13.29 -7.58
N ASP A 101 -28.55 -12.70 -8.66
CA ASP A 101 -28.04 -13.46 -9.80
C ASP A 101 -26.69 -14.14 -9.50
N ASP A 102 -25.95 -13.68 -8.48
CA ASP A 102 -24.64 -14.21 -8.05
C ASP A 102 -24.64 -14.80 -6.63
N ALA A 103 -25.82 -14.94 -6.02
CA ALA A 103 -25.97 -15.30 -4.61
C ALA A 103 -25.49 -16.72 -4.23
N GLU A 104 -25.18 -17.59 -5.21
CA GLU A 104 -24.64 -18.93 -4.93
C GLU A 104 -23.14 -18.91 -4.60
N ASP A 105 -22.40 -17.92 -5.10
CA ASP A 105 -20.94 -17.80 -4.94
C ASP A 105 -20.52 -16.61 -4.04
N GLY A 106 -21.48 -15.79 -3.62
CA GLY A 106 -21.25 -14.60 -2.80
C GLY A 106 -21.23 -14.81 -1.27
N PRO A 107 -20.80 -13.79 -0.48
CA PRO A 107 -20.80 -13.88 0.96
C PRO A 107 -22.22 -13.89 1.52
N THR A 108 -22.40 -14.47 2.70
CA THR A 108 -23.72 -14.52 3.35
C THR A 108 -24.06 -13.17 3.99
N ILE A 109 -25.34 -12.76 3.91
CA ILE A 109 -25.82 -11.58 4.64
C ILE A 109 -25.53 -11.72 6.14
N GLY A 110 -24.91 -10.69 6.72
CA GLY A 110 -24.50 -10.62 8.12
C GLY A 110 -23.06 -11.08 8.37
N GLU A 111 -22.35 -11.59 7.37
CA GLU A 111 -20.92 -11.82 7.48
C GLU A 111 -20.14 -10.51 7.57
N LYS A 112 -18.96 -10.57 8.19
CA LYS A 112 -18.15 -9.41 8.54
C LYS A 112 -16.73 -9.47 7.99
N ALA A 113 -16.39 -8.56 7.09
CA ALA A 113 -15.00 -8.33 6.67
C ALA A 113 -14.38 -7.20 7.51
N HIS A 114 -13.06 -7.10 7.47
CA HIS A 114 -12.34 -6.04 8.16
C HIS A 114 -11.40 -5.32 7.21
N ALA A 115 -11.23 -4.02 7.40
CA ALA A 115 -10.33 -3.23 6.59
C ALA A 115 -9.53 -2.24 7.44
N ILE A 116 -8.39 -1.82 6.92
CA ILE A 116 -7.70 -0.61 7.36
C ILE A 116 -7.93 0.43 6.30
N GLU A 117 -8.45 1.56 6.71
CA GLU A 117 -8.65 2.70 5.83
C GLU A 117 -7.77 3.86 6.27
N ILE A 118 -7.10 4.44 5.29
CA ILE A 118 -6.50 5.74 5.38
C ILE A 118 -7.38 6.65 4.52
N VAL A 119 -8.29 7.38 5.16
CA VAL A 119 -9.34 8.15 4.49
C VAL A 119 -8.74 9.11 3.47
N GLY A 120 -9.19 9.00 2.21
CA GLY A 120 -8.69 9.82 1.09
C GLY A 120 -7.46 9.26 0.38
N PHE A 121 -6.77 8.28 0.97
CA PHE A 121 -5.62 7.62 0.37
C PHE A 121 -5.95 6.22 -0.14
N GLY A 122 -6.41 5.32 0.73
CA GLY A 122 -6.60 3.92 0.37
C GLY A 122 -7.29 3.09 1.45
N VAL A 123 -7.80 1.94 1.05
CA VAL A 123 -8.41 0.93 1.91
C VAL A 123 -7.79 -0.43 1.60
N PHE A 124 -7.45 -1.17 2.64
CA PHE A 124 -6.84 -2.50 2.54
C PHE A 124 -7.83 -3.45 3.17
N LEU A 125 -8.53 -4.21 2.34
CA LEU A 125 -9.62 -5.09 2.75
C LEU A 125 -9.09 -6.50 2.96
N LEU A 126 -9.35 -7.08 4.13
CA LEU A 126 -9.21 -8.51 4.38
C LEU A 126 -10.60 -9.16 4.18
N PRO A 127 -10.86 -9.80 3.02
CA PRO A 127 -12.14 -10.39 2.70
C PRO A 127 -12.43 -11.61 3.58
N LEU A 128 -13.71 -11.96 3.63
CA LEU A 128 -14.22 -13.11 4.38
C LEU A 128 -13.72 -14.42 3.77
N GLY A 129 -12.98 -15.20 4.56
CA GLY A 129 -12.50 -16.52 4.13
C GLY A 129 -11.44 -16.48 3.02
N GLY A 130 -10.96 -15.29 2.65
CA GLY A 130 -9.82 -15.12 1.77
C GLY A 130 -8.52 -14.99 2.55
N ASP A 131 -7.46 -15.49 1.94
CA ASP A 131 -6.06 -15.40 2.34
C ASP A 131 -5.32 -14.30 1.57
N GLU A 132 -6.06 -13.44 0.85
CA GLU A 132 -5.54 -12.30 0.11
C GLU A 132 -6.07 -11.01 0.71
N ILE A 133 -5.23 -10.01 0.89
CA ILE A 133 -5.69 -8.65 1.17
C ILE A 133 -5.83 -7.92 -0.15
N ILE A 134 -6.95 -7.22 -0.31
CA ILE A 134 -7.28 -6.45 -1.51
C ILE A 134 -6.92 -4.98 -1.22
N PRO A 135 -5.75 -4.48 -1.68
CA PRO A 135 -5.41 -3.09 -1.52
C PRO A 135 -6.17 -2.27 -2.58
N MET A 136 -6.78 -1.16 -2.19
CA MET A 136 -7.49 -0.25 -3.09
C MET A 136 -7.08 1.18 -2.75
N LEU A 137 -6.89 2.01 -3.76
CA LEU A 137 -6.59 3.43 -3.60
C LEU A 137 -7.84 4.26 -3.79
N SER A 138 -7.89 5.43 -3.17
CA SER A 138 -8.97 6.38 -3.42
C SER A 138 -8.97 6.71 -4.90
N SER A 139 -10.02 6.25 -5.59
CA SER A 139 -10.25 6.60 -6.98
C SER A 139 -10.37 8.12 -7.10
N GLY A 140 -9.90 8.67 -8.21
CA GLY A 140 -9.78 10.11 -8.34
C GLY A 140 -9.07 10.53 -9.61
N SER A 141 -8.64 11.78 -9.68
CA SER A 141 -7.88 12.28 -10.82
C SER A 141 -6.46 11.72 -10.83
N CYS A 142 -5.86 11.68 -12.02
CA CYS A 142 -4.43 11.45 -12.16
C CYS A 142 -3.62 12.51 -11.38
N PRO A 143 -2.39 12.18 -10.94
CA PRO A 143 -1.49 13.15 -10.33
C PRO A 143 -1.40 14.42 -11.19
N ASP A 144 -1.56 15.59 -10.56
CA ASP A 144 -1.46 16.90 -11.22
C ASP A 144 -0.09 17.57 -11.03
N ASP A 145 0.73 17.01 -10.13
CA ASP A 145 2.11 17.39 -9.85
C ASP A 145 3.04 16.16 -9.81
N ASP A 146 4.31 16.37 -10.16
CA ASP A 146 5.34 15.33 -10.04
C ASP A 146 5.45 14.81 -8.60
N PHE A 147 5.62 13.51 -8.43
CA PHE A 147 5.76 12.92 -7.10
C PHE A 147 6.90 11.90 -7.02
N ASN A 148 7.31 11.64 -5.78
CA ASN A 148 8.25 10.58 -5.45
C ASN A 148 7.58 9.68 -4.43
N ALA A 149 7.78 8.38 -4.55
CA ALA A 149 7.19 7.38 -3.68
C ALA A 149 8.24 6.37 -3.20
N ASN A 150 7.98 5.80 -2.03
CA ASN A 150 8.62 4.58 -1.54
C ASN A 150 7.68 3.42 -1.87
N TRP A 151 8.20 2.33 -2.42
CA TRP A 151 7.39 1.17 -2.82
C TRP A 151 7.91 -0.13 -2.19
N ILE A 152 6.99 -1.06 -1.95
CA ILE A 152 7.26 -2.44 -1.55
C ILE A 152 6.47 -3.42 -2.43
N VAL A 153 6.97 -4.64 -2.58
CA VAL A 153 6.19 -5.76 -3.11
C VAL A 153 5.36 -6.37 -1.98
N ALA A 154 4.04 -6.15 -1.98
CA ALA A 154 3.13 -6.55 -0.90
C ALA A 154 2.67 -8.01 -0.98
N GLN A 155 2.63 -8.60 -2.18
CA GLN A 155 2.23 -9.99 -2.39
C GLN A 155 3.01 -10.56 -3.56
N ARG A 156 3.47 -11.81 -3.45
CA ARG A 156 3.98 -12.63 -4.55
C ARG A 156 3.42 -14.03 -4.36
N GLN A 157 2.38 -14.40 -5.12
CA GLN A 157 2.06 -15.82 -5.26
C GLN A 157 3.12 -16.43 -6.17
N ARG A 158 3.76 -17.50 -5.71
CA ARG A 158 4.75 -18.23 -6.50
C ARG A 158 4.21 -19.61 -6.80
N ASP A 159 3.75 -19.81 -8.01
CA ASP A 159 3.79 -21.13 -8.62
C ASP A 159 5.04 -21.21 -9.52
N ASP A 160 5.68 -22.37 -9.50
CA ASP A 160 6.65 -22.88 -10.48
C ASP A 160 8.19 -22.64 -10.34
N GLU A 161 8.80 -23.73 -9.84
CA GLU A 161 10.01 -24.45 -10.31
C GLU A 161 11.41 -23.80 -10.43
N ASP A 162 11.61 -22.48 -10.44
CA ASP A 162 12.98 -21.93 -10.46
C ASP A 162 13.44 -21.36 -9.12
N SER A 163 13.44 -22.20 -8.08
CA SER A 163 13.97 -21.89 -6.73
C SER A 163 15.47 -21.54 -6.70
N THR A 164 16.11 -21.39 -7.86
CA THR A 164 17.53 -21.11 -7.99
C THR A 164 17.85 -19.68 -8.39
N SER A 165 16.85 -18.85 -8.74
CA SER A 165 17.08 -17.41 -8.86
C SER A 165 17.03 -16.79 -7.46
N ASP A 166 18.12 -16.12 -7.07
CA ASP A 166 18.25 -15.36 -5.82
C ASP A 166 17.32 -14.11 -5.82
N GLU A 167 16.15 -14.18 -6.46
CA GLU A 167 15.23 -13.07 -6.70
C GLU A 167 14.37 -12.81 -5.46
N GLN A 168 15.05 -12.19 -4.52
CA GLN A 168 14.65 -11.69 -3.21
C GLN A 168 13.49 -10.70 -3.27
N ASP A 169 12.73 -10.62 -2.18
CA ASP A 169 11.77 -9.53 -1.96
C ASP A 169 12.43 -8.17 -2.16
N TYR A 170 11.77 -7.30 -2.93
CA TYR A 170 12.32 -6.01 -3.32
C TYR A 170 11.54 -4.84 -2.72
N PHE A 171 12.26 -3.75 -2.54
CA PHE A 171 11.70 -2.45 -2.20
C PHE A 171 12.54 -1.36 -2.84
N GLY A 172 12.05 -0.13 -2.78
CA GLY A 172 12.87 1.01 -3.16
C GLY A 172 12.09 2.28 -3.39
N THR A 173 12.54 3.07 -4.35
CA THR A 173 11.97 4.37 -4.66
C THR A 173 11.52 4.47 -6.11
N PHE A 174 10.48 5.27 -6.31
CA PHE A 174 9.86 5.53 -7.61
C PHE A 174 9.64 7.05 -7.75
N SER A 175 9.73 7.56 -8.97
CA SER A 175 9.35 8.93 -9.31
C SER A 175 8.41 8.94 -10.50
N TYR A 176 7.45 9.86 -10.50
CA TYR A 176 6.55 10.10 -11.63
C TYR A 176 6.63 11.55 -12.07
N ASP A 177 6.86 11.77 -13.36
CA ASP A 177 6.84 13.07 -14.03
C ASP A 177 5.51 13.22 -14.79
N VAL A 178 4.66 14.12 -14.30
CA VAL A 178 3.34 14.41 -14.90
C VAL A 178 3.49 15.11 -16.25
N GLY A 179 4.58 15.84 -16.47
CA GLY A 179 4.85 16.53 -17.73
C GLY A 179 5.16 15.58 -18.89
N SER A 180 5.64 14.37 -18.60
CA SER A 180 5.96 13.34 -19.59
C SER A 180 5.18 12.04 -19.45
N ASP A 181 4.24 11.96 -18.49
CA ASP A 181 3.51 10.75 -18.11
C ASP A 181 4.44 9.54 -17.89
N THR A 182 5.62 9.79 -17.32
CA THR A 182 6.68 8.78 -17.17
C THR A 182 6.95 8.48 -15.71
N GLY A 183 6.86 7.21 -15.35
CA GLY A 183 7.32 6.69 -14.06
C GLY A 183 8.72 6.09 -14.18
N GLU A 184 9.55 6.22 -13.16
CA GLU A 184 10.90 5.66 -13.12
C GLU A 184 11.20 5.03 -11.75
N VAL A 185 11.71 3.79 -11.74
CA VAL A 185 12.28 3.17 -10.54
C VAL A 185 13.66 3.77 -10.32
N THR A 186 13.77 4.59 -9.27
CA THR A 186 15.00 5.37 -8.98
C THR A 186 15.95 4.65 -8.02
N ALA A 187 15.44 3.70 -7.26
CA ALA A 187 16.24 2.77 -6.48
C ALA A 187 15.49 1.44 -6.37
N LYS A 188 16.23 0.33 -6.49
CA LYS A 188 15.77 -1.02 -6.22
C LYS A 188 16.76 -1.68 -5.25
N ARG A 189 16.24 -2.27 -4.19
CA ARG A 189 17.00 -2.91 -3.11
C ARG A 189 16.39 -4.26 -2.84
N ALA A 190 17.25 -5.23 -2.54
CA ALA A 190 16.82 -6.55 -2.13
C ALA A 190 16.81 -6.69 -0.61
N LEU A 191 15.87 -7.48 -0.08
CA LEU A 191 15.84 -7.89 1.32
C LEU A 191 16.85 -9.02 1.56
N ALA A 192 18.13 -8.66 1.55
CA ALA A 192 19.23 -9.52 1.95
C ALA A 192 20.21 -8.76 2.84
N ASP A 193 21.22 -9.46 3.33
CA ASP A 193 22.24 -8.88 4.21
C ASP A 193 22.86 -7.61 3.60
N GLY A 194 22.71 -6.50 4.31
CA GLY A 194 23.18 -5.18 3.89
C GLY A 194 22.35 -4.48 2.80
N PHE A 195 21.16 -5.00 2.49
CA PHE A 195 20.19 -4.40 1.56
C PHE A 195 20.81 -3.95 0.22
N PRO A 196 21.43 -4.88 -0.55
CA PRO A 196 22.20 -4.51 -1.72
C PRO A 196 21.33 -3.85 -2.79
N GLU A 197 21.94 -2.91 -3.53
CA GLU A 197 21.38 -2.36 -4.76
C GLU A 197 21.28 -3.44 -5.83
N VAL A 198 20.08 -3.59 -6.39
CA VAL A 198 19.83 -4.47 -7.52
C VAL A 198 19.86 -3.60 -8.76
N THR A 199 20.84 -3.83 -9.64
CA THR A 199 20.83 -3.19 -10.95
C THR A 199 19.62 -3.70 -11.73
N SER A 200 18.63 -2.84 -11.92
CA SER A 200 17.55 -3.08 -12.86
C SER A 200 18.12 -3.18 -14.28
N GLY A 201 17.44 -3.93 -15.15
CA GLY A 201 17.79 -3.98 -16.57
C GLY A 201 17.56 -2.63 -17.28
N SER A 202 17.49 -2.65 -18.60
CA SER A 202 17.30 -1.45 -19.45
C SER A 202 15.97 -0.71 -19.27
N ASP A 203 15.01 -1.28 -18.54
CA ASP A 203 13.61 -0.87 -18.54
C ASP A 203 13.19 -0.44 -17.12
N GLU A 204 13.76 0.68 -16.66
CA GLU A 204 13.43 1.32 -15.38
C GLU A 204 12.29 2.34 -15.50
N SER A 205 11.83 2.62 -16.72
CA SER A 205 10.81 3.63 -16.99
C SER A 205 9.54 3.03 -17.57
N ILE A 206 8.39 3.44 -17.03
CA ILE A 206 7.06 3.16 -17.57
C ILE A 206 6.48 4.44 -18.18
N THR A 207 5.78 4.31 -19.30
CA THR A 207 5.02 5.42 -19.91
C THR A 207 3.62 4.93 -20.23
N GLY A 208 2.62 5.77 -20.02
CA GLY A 208 1.22 5.41 -20.24
C GLY A 208 0.31 6.62 -20.34
N GLU A 209 -0.97 6.36 -20.52
CA GLU A 209 -2.01 7.39 -20.43
C GLU A 209 -2.76 7.20 -19.12
N CYS A 210 -2.82 8.24 -18.28
CA CYS A 210 -3.59 8.22 -17.06
C CYS A 210 -4.98 8.82 -17.28
N SER A 211 -6.03 8.09 -16.89
CA SER A 211 -7.40 8.58 -16.79
C SER A 211 -8.02 8.10 -15.48
N ASP A 212 -8.66 9.01 -14.74
CA ASP A 212 -9.38 8.68 -13.50
C ASP A 212 -8.53 7.88 -12.50
N GLY A 213 -7.24 8.25 -12.39
CA GLY A 213 -6.30 7.62 -11.47
C GLY A 213 -5.82 6.26 -11.94
N PHE A 214 -6.22 5.82 -13.13
CA PHE A 214 -5.77 4.58 -13.75
C PHE A 214 -4.79 4.90 -14.87
N LEU A 215 -3.54 4.48 -14.71
CA LEU A 215 -2.49 4.59 -15.71
C LEU A 215 -2.44 3.28 -16.52
N SER A 216 -2.93 3.35 -17.75
CA SER A 216 -2.79 2.26 -18.72
C SER A 216 -1.41 2.36 -19.38
N LEU A 217 -0.58 1.35 -19.17
CA LEU A 217 0.76 1.29 -19.75
C LEU A 217 0.67 1.10 -21.27
N SER A 218 1.50 1.82 -22.02
CA SER A 218 1.51 1.71 -23.49
C SER A 218 2.03 0.34 -23.93
N ASP A 219 1.28 -0.30 -24.84
CA ASP A 219 1.46 -1.61 -25.49
C ASP A 219 2.85 -1.86 -26.15
N GLU A 220 3.74 -0.85 -26.17
CA GLU A 220 5.05 -0.96 -26.83
C GLU A 220 6.12 -1.66 -25.98
N MET A 221 5.86 -1.99 -24.71
CA MET A 221 6.90 -2.52 -23.81
C MET A 221 7.15 -4.03 -23.85
N THR A 222 6.22 -4.92 -24.21
CA THR A 222 6.51 -6.33 -24.61
C THR A 222 5.22 -7.11 -24.91
N ASP A 223 5.36 -8.29 -25.54
CA ASP A 223 4.33 -9.33 -25.71
C ASP A 223 3.80 -9.92 -24.36
N ASP A 224 3.89 -9.16 -23.27
CA ASP A 224 3.56 -9.56 -21.89
C ASP A 224 2.25 -8.88 -21.43
N PRO A 225 1.51 -9.45 -20.47
CA PRO A 225 0.23 -8.91 -20.03
C PRO A 225 0.36 -7.49 -19.46
N ILE A 226 -0.64 -6.67 -19.78
CA ILE A 226 -0.77 -5.28 -19.38
C ILE A 226 -0.70 -5.18 -17.85
N SER A 227 0.40 -4.64 -17.32
CA SER A 227 0.44 -4.23 -15.91
C SER A 227 -0.40 -2.96 -15.74
N ASN A 228 -1.32 -2.98 -14.78
CA ASN A 228 -2.21 -1.88 -14.50
C ASN A 228 -1.71 -1.12 -13.27
N LEU A 229 -1.73 0.22 -13.35
CA LEU A 229 -1.35 1.08 -12.25
C LEU A 229 -2.54 1.94 -11.81
N TRP A 230 -2.85 1.87 -10.52
CA TRP A 230 -3.76 2.80 -9.85
C TRP A 230 -2.90 3.83 -9.13
N LEU A 231 -3.23 5.10 -9.31
CA LEU A 231 -2.52 6.26 -8.79
C LEU A 231 -3.48 7.12 -7.98
N THR A 232 -3.00 7.72 -6.90
CA THR A 232 -3.71 8.81 -6.21
C THR A 232 -3.14 10.16 -6.59
N THR A 233 -3.98 11.21 -6.50
CA THR A 233 -3.54 12.60 -6.69
C THR A 233 -2.36 12.99 -5.79
N ASN A 234 -2.23 12.36 -4.62
CA ASN A 234 -1.23 12.70 -3.62
C ASN A 234 0.04 11.84 -3.71
N GLY A 235 0.21 11.03 -4.76
CA GLY A 235 1.44 10.28 -5.05
C GLY A 235 1.51 8.88 -4.45
N GLY A 236 0.37 8.29 -4.10
CA GLY A 236 0.25 6.86 -3.84
C GLY A 236 0.07 6.07 -5.13
N ALA A 237 0.53 4.82 -5.16
CA ALA A 237 0.27 3.92 -6.28
C ALA A 237 0.06 2.49 -5.81
N ILE A 238 -0.77 1.74 -6.54
CA ILE A 238 -0.81 0.28 -6.49
C ILE A 238 -0.56 -0.23 -7.91
N VAL A 239 0.35 -1.17 -8.06
CA VAL A 239 0.62 -1.85 -9.32
C VAL A 239 0.15 -3.29 -9.19
N GLN A 240 -0.68 -3.74 -10.13
CA GLN A 240 -0.87 -5.18 -10.35
C GLN A 240 0.13 -5.62 -11.41
N THR A 241 0.96 -6.59 -11.07
CA THR A 241 1.74 -7.31 -12.06
C THR A 241 1.06 -8.64 -12.32
N PHE A 242 0.68 -8.89 -13.56
CA PHE A 242 0.16 -10.18 -13.98
C PHE A 242 1.30 -11.03 -14.51
N GLU A 243 1.33 -12.31 -14.15
CA GLU A 243 2.02 -13.31 -14.97
C GLU A 243 0.96 -13.95 -15.87
N GLN A 244 1.13 -13.83 -17.19
CA GLN A 244 0.23 -14.50 -18.13
C GLN A 244 0.86 -15.82 -18.46
N ASN A 245 0.15 -16.90 -18.17
CA ASN A 245 0.52 -18.18 -18.74
C ASN A 245 0.23 -18.12 -20.24
N MET A 246 1.29 -17.91 -21.03
CA MET A 246 1.22 -17.75 -22.48
C MET A 246 0.66 -18.99 -23.20
N ASP A 247 0.62 -20.16 -22.54
CA ASP A 247 0.10 -21.41 -23.10
C ASP A 247 -1.41 -21.60 -22.84
N THR A 248 -1.95 -21.11 -21.72
CA THR A 248 -3.38 -21.23 -21.35
C THR A 248 -4.18 -19.96 -21.59
N MET A 249 -3.52 -18.81 -21.74
CA MET A 249 -4.13 -17.47 -21.66
C MET A 249 -4.87 -17.23 -20.34
N GLU A 250 -4.61 -18.03 -19.31
CA GLU A 250 -5.09 -17.81 -17.95
C GLU A 250 -4.11 -16.84 -17.27
N PHE A 251 -4.65 -15.87 -16.54
CA PHE A 251 -3.84 -15.01 -15.68
C PHE A 251 -3.52 -15.81 -14.43
N GLU A 252 -2.28 -16.26 -14.31
CA GLU A 252 -1.82 -17.02 -13.16
C GLU A 252 -0.96 -16.07 -12.33
N THR A 253 -1.38 -15.84 -11.10
CA THR A 253 -0.69 -15.01 -10.09
C THR A 253 -0.72 -13.50 -10.35
N SER A 254 -1.16 -12.75 -9.33
CA SER A 254 -0.94 -11.31 -9.26
C SER A 254 -0.02 -10.98 -8.09
N SER A 255 1.09 -10.31 -8.39
CA SER A 255 1.83 -9.59 -7.34
C SER A 255 1.29 -8.17 -7.26
N ALA A 256 1.15 -7.66 -6.04
CA ALA A 256 0.75 -6.28 -5.79
C ALA A 256 1.95 -5.49 -5.30
N ILE A 257 2.29 -4.38 -5.97
CA ILE A 257 3.25 -3.40 -5.46
C ILE A 257 2.45 -2.25 -4.87
N VAL A 258 2.78 -1.84 -3.66
CA VAL A 258 2.15 -0.69 -3.01
C VAL A 258 3.21 0.39 -2.82
N ALA A 259 2.88 1.59 -3.27
CA ALA A 259 3.73 2.76 -3.18
C ALA A 259 3.03 3.90 -2.46
N PHE A 260 3.79 4.59 -1.62
CA PHE A 260 3.31 5.72 -0.85
C PHE A 260 4.20 6.95 -1.03
N PRO A 261 3.66 8.17 -0.87
CA PRO A 261 4.42 9.40 -1.03
C PRO A 261 5.63 9.45 -0.11
N ARG A 262 6.77 9.81 -0.69
CA ARG A 262 8.03 9.88 0.04
C ARG A 262 8.05 11.10 0.96
N GLN A 263 8.39 10.88 2.22
CA GLN A 263 8.56 11.94 3.22
C GLN A 263 9.90 11.82 3.95
N THR A 264 10.36 12.91 4.55
CA THR A 264 11.50 12.88 5.47
C THR A 264 10.97 13.00 6.89
N ASN A 265 11.10 11.92 7.66
CA ASN A 265 10.72 11.84 9.07
C ASN A 265 11.96 11.47 9.88
N ASP A 266 11.97 11.79 11.18
CA ASP A 266 12.96 11.26 12.12
C ASP A 266 12.46 9.90 12.64
N ILE A 267 13.37 8.98 12.98
CA ILE A 267 12.98 7.70 13.57
C ILE A 267 12.19 7.89 14.87
N ALA A 268 12.44 8.99 15.59
CA ALA A 268 11.70 9.34 16.80
C ALA A 268 10.22 9.66 16.52
N ASP A 269 9.86 10.07 15.29
CA ASP A 269 8.47 10.34 14.91
C ASP A 269 7.63 9.03 14.87
N MET A 270 8.30 7.88 14.78
CA MET A 270 7.68 6.56 14.89
C MET A 270 7.33 6.16 16.33
N GLU A 271 7.68 6.94 17.37
CA GLU A 271 7.29 6.60 18.75
C GLU A 271 5.76 6.49 18.87
N GLY A 272 5.26 5.34 19.32
CA GLY A 272 3.83 5.10 19.51
C GLY A 272 3.39 3.67 19.21
N THR A 273 2.07 3.44 19.26
CA THR A 273 1.46 2.15 18.94
C THR A 273 0.83 2.21 17.55
N PHE A 274 1.17 1.23 16.71
CA PHE A 274 0.63 1.02 15.38
C PHE A 274 -0.24 -0.23 15.39
N ARG A 275 -1.34 -0.18 14.63
CA ARG A 275 -2.21 -1.33 14.39
C ARG A 275 -2.35 -1.54 12.91
N GLY A 276 -2.27 -2.78 12.49
CA GLY A 276 -2.10 -3.09 11.10
C GLY A 276 -2.50 -4.48 10.69
N MET A 277 -2.25 -4.78 9.43
CA MET A 277 -2.29 -6.12 8.89
C MET A 277 -0.87 -6.57 8.57
N LEU A 278 -0.59 -7.82 8.91
CA LEU A 278 0.56 -8.57 8.45
C LEU A 278 0.08 -9.48 7.32
N PHE A 279 0.89 -9.52 6.27
CA PHE A 279 0.69 -10.35 5.10
C PHE A 279 1.86 -11.30 5.06
N GLN A 280 1.63 -12.60 5.04
CA GLN A 280 2.68 -13.59 4.87
C GLN A 280 2.38 -14.39 3.62
N GLY A 281 3.23 -14.24 2.60
CA GLY A 281 3.14 -15.07 1.41
C GLY A 281 3.34 -16.53 1.82
N GLY A 282 2.39 -17.39 1.47
CA GLY A 282 2.52 -18.83 1.70
C GLY A 282 3.65 -19.43 0.86
N ASP A 283 4.18 -20.57 1.32
CA ASP A 283 5.24 -21.32 0.65
C ASP A 283 4.73 -22.00 -0.64
N GLY A 284 4.44 -21.19 -1.66
CA GLY A 284 4.27 -21.61 -3.06
C GLY A 284 3.23 -22.69 -3.34
N ASP A 285 2.28 -22.94 -2.43
CA ASP A 285 1.10 -23.75 -2.72
C ASP A 285 -0.11 -22.84 -2.52
N VAL A 286 -0.73 -22.46 -3.64
CA VAL A 286 -1.97 -21.68 -3.73
C VAL A 286 -3.14 -22.31 -2.94
N ASN A 287 -2.98 -23.55 -2.47
CA ASN A 287 -3.94 -24.26 -1.63
C ASN A 287 -3.36 -24.67 -0.27
N SER A 288 -2.18 -24.21 0.11
CA SER A 288 -1.71 -24.39 1.48
C SER A 288 -2.50 -23.47 2.39
N ASP A 289 -3.08 -24.03 3.45
CA ASP A 289 -3.72 -23.30 4.56
C ASP A 289 -2.72 -22.41 5.35
N ASP A 290 -1.54 -22.13 4.78
CA ASP A 290 -0.37 -21.54 5.44
C ASP A 290 -0.15 -20.05 5.09
N ALA A 291 -0.89 -19.50 4.12
CA ALA A 291 -0.96 -18.04 3.92
C ALA A 291 -1.69 -17.41 5.12
N ASN A 292 -0.93 -16.71 5.96
CA ASN A 292 -1.41 -16.19 7.23
C ASN A 292 -1.50 -14.67 7.18
N ASN A 293 -2.65 -14.15 6.75
CA ASN A 293 -2.98 -12.74 6.91
C ASN A 293 -3.70 -12.53 8.25
N PHE A 294 -3.18 -11.64 9.08
CA PHE A 294 -3.80 -11.34 10.37
C PHE A 294 -3.48 -9.92 10.84
N PHE A 295 -4.27 -9.45 11.80
CA PHE A 295 -4.03 -8.16 12.42
C PHE A 295 -2.86 -8.22 13.41
N VAL A 296 -2.08 -7.16 13.45
CA VAL A 296 -0.94 -7.00 14.36
C VAL A 296 -1.00 -5.67 15.08
N GLU A 297 -0.46 -5.64 16.29
CA GLU A 297 -0.19 -4.42 17.04
C GLU A 297 1.32 -4.31 17.28
N MET A 298 1.89 -3.13 17.05
CA MET A 298 3.31 -2.89 17.22
C MET A 298 3.55 -1.59 17.97
N THR A 299 4.36 -1.62 19.03
CA THR A 299 4.68 -0.40 19.79
C THR A 299 6.17 -0.10 19.68
N PHE A 300 6.49 1.09 19.16
CA PHE A 300 7.84 1.60 18.96
C PHE A 300 8.23 2.63 20.03
N ASN A 301 9.51 2.66 20.37
CA ASN A 301 10.14 3.75 21.12
C ASN A 301 10.75 4.81 20.18
N ASP A 302 11.31 5.87 20.76
CA ASP A 302 11.94 7.00 20.06
C ASP A 302 13.26 6.65 19.34
N SER A 303 13.74 5.42 19.50
CA SER A 303 15.00 4.92 18.95
C SER A 303 14.79 3.88 17.85
N GLY A 304 13.53 3.63 17.43
CA GLY A 304 13.20 2.67 16.38
C GLY A 304 13.11 1.22 16.85
N GLU A 305 13.10 0.95 18.15
CA GLU A 305 12.87 -0.41 18.68
C GLU A 305 11.37 -0.63 18.91
N GLY A 306 10.82 -1.62 18.21
CA GLY A 306 9.42 -2.01 18.24
C GLY A 306 9.20 -3.38 18.90
N THR A 307 8.08 -3.55 19.60
CA THR A 307 7.56 -4.87 19.99
C THR A 307 6.21 -5.09 19.34
N GLY A 308 6.11 -6.16 18.54
CA GLY A 308 4.91 -6.57 17.80
C GLY A 308 4.22 -7.78 18.42
N ARG A 309 2.89 -7.84 18.34
CA ARG A 309 2.04 -8.95 18.78
C ARG A 309 0.94 -9.23 17.77
N GLN A 310 0.59 -10.50 17.60
CA GLN A 310 -0.61 -10.89 16.85
C GLN A 310 -1.87 -10.51 17.62
N VAL A 311 -2.88 -10.05 16.89
CA VAL A 311 -4.21 -9.73 17.40
C VAL A 311 -5.05 -11.01 17.41
N THR A 312 -5.61 -11.34 18.57
CA THR A 312 -6.44 -12.53 18.79
C THR A 312 -7.93 -12.21 18.75
N SER A 313 -8.29 -10.94 18.93
CA SER A 313 -9.65 -10.42 18.74
C SER A 313 -9.60 -8.99 18.23
N ILE A 314 -10.37 -8.69 17.19
CA ILE A 314 -10.47 -7.32 16.63
C ILE A 314 -11.44 -6.48 17.45
N ASN A 315 -12.52 -7.06 17.96
CA ASN A 315 -13.56 -6.36 18.71
C ASN A 315 -14.08 -7.20 19.90
N PRO A 316 -13.61 -6.96 21.14
CA PRO A 316 -12.65 -5.93 21.56
C PRO A 316 -11.23 -6.20 21.03
N TRP A 317 -10.37 -5.17 20.99
CA TRP A 317 -8.98 -5.34 20.57
C TRP A 317 -8.16 -6.08 21.63
N GLU A 318 -7.75 -7.32 21.33
CA GLU A 318 -6.96 -8.18 22.21
C GLU A 318 -5.76 -8.77 21.44
N THR A 319 -4.62 -8.88 22.11
CA THR A 319 -3.39 -9.44 21.53
C THR A 319 -2.95 -10.71 22.25
N GLY A 320 -2.22 -11.57 21.54
CA GLY A 320 -1.58 -12.76 22.10
C GLY A 320 -0.40 -12.44 23.03
N ASP A 321 0.11 -13.49 23.69
CA ASP A 321 1.27 -13.41 24.59
C ASP A 321 2.60 -13.43 23.83
N ASP A 322 2.62 -14.07 22.65
CA ASP A 322 3.80 -14.15 21.79
C ASP A 322 4.12 -12.78 21.19
N ALA A 323 5.42 -12.47 21.10
CA ALA A 323 5.90 -11.19 20.64
C ALA A 323 7.13 -11.34 19.75
N ALA A 324 7.18 -10.50 18.71
CA ALA A 324 8.36 -10.26 17.91
C ALA A 324 8.95 -8.89 18.24
N THR A 325 10.24 -8.70 18.02
CA THR A 325 10.88 -7.39 18.16
C THR A 325 11.43 -6.93 16.83
N ILE A 326 11.28 -5.64 16.54
CA ILE A 326 11.89 -5.00 15.37
C ILE A 326 12.86 -3.94 15.87
N THR A 327 14.03 -3.83 15.25
CA THR A 327 14.93 -2.69 15.43
C THR A 327 15.18 -2.06 14.08
N LEU A 328 14.80 -0.80 13.92
CA LEU A 328 14.97 -0.03 12.70
C LEU A 328 16.07 1.02 12.87
N GLU A 329 16.73 1.36 11.77
CA GLU A 329 17.71 2.43 11.64
C GLU A 329 17.39 3.27 10.39
N ASP A 330 17.78 4.54 10.39
CA ASP A 330 17.62 5.41 9.22
C ASP A 330 18.40 4.87 8.01
N ALA A 331 17.71 4.74 6.87
CA ALA A 331 18.25 4.26 5.60
C ALA A 331 18.12 5.35 4.52
N SER A 332 18.46 6.59 4.88
CA SER A 332 18.36 7.75 3.99
C SER A 332 19.25 7.68 2.75
N ASP A 333 20.19 6.73 2.70
CA ASP A 333 21.00 6.41 1.52
C ASP A 333 20.20 5.68 0.42
N ILE A 334 19.13 4.97 0.77
CA ILE A 334 18.16 4.40 -0.16
C ILE A 334 17.21 5.50 -0.66
N GLY A 335 16.69 6.28 0.27
CA GLY A 335 15.86 7.44 0.01
C GLY A 335 15.24 7.99 1.30
N PRO A 336 14.78 9.25 1.32
CA PRO A 336 14.10 9.79 2.48
C PRO A 336 12.92 8.93 2.96
N GLY A 337 12.79 8.76 4.27
CA GLY A 337 11.67 8.06 4.90
C GLY A 337 11.79 6.53 4.90
N TRP A 338 12.89 5.99 4.36
CA TRP A 338 13.24 4.58 4.52
C TRP A 338 13.98 4.33 5.83
N TYR A 339 13.61 3.23 6.45
CA TYR A 339 14.28 2.64 7.59
C TYR A 339 14.54 1.17 7.31
N THR A 340 15.68 0.66 7.69
CA THR A 340 16.02 -0.75 7.54
C THR A 340 16.44 -1.33 8.86
N GLY A 341 16.36 -2.65 8.99
CA GLY A 341 16.55 -3.24 10.30
C GLY A 341 16.40 -4.75 10.35
N VAL A 342 16.21 -5.21 11.58
CA VAL A 342 16.10 -6.62 11.92
C VAL A 342 14.78 -6.89 12.62
N LEU A 343 14.09 -7.95 12.20
CA LEU A 343 12.98 -8.59 12.88
C LEU A 343 13.47 -9.84 13.58
N SER A 344 13.22 -9.94 14.88
CA SER A 344 13.59 -11.10 15.70
C SER A 344 12.34 -11.73 16.32
N VAL A 345 12.21 -13.05 16.14
CA VAL A 345 11.22 -13.88 16.83
C VAL A 345 11.97 -14.83 17.77
N PRO A 346 11.49 -15.05 19.01
CA PRO A 346 12.16 -15.97 19.93
C PRO A 346 12.39 -17.35 19.30
N ASP A 347 13.61 -17.87 19.46
CA ASP A 347 14.05 -19.18 18.95
C ASP A 347 14.16 -19.32 17.41
N GLU A 348 13.96 -18.24 16.65
CA GLU A 348 14.13 -18.19 15.19
C GLU A 348 15.36 -17.37 14.76
N ALA A 349 15.74 -17.50 13.49
CA ALA A 349 16.77 -16.64 12.89
C ALA A 349 16.25 -15.21 12.65
N ASP A 350 17.13 -14.23 12.87
CA ASP A 350 16.88 -12.81 12.62
C ASP A 350 16.63 -12.53 11.13
N ALA A 351 15.53 -11.86 10.82
CA ALA A 351 15.10 -11.48 9.47
C ALA A 351 15.41 -10.03 9.13
N ASN A 352 15.75 -9.78 7.86
CA ASN A 352 15.87 -8.41 7.36
C ASN A 352 14.48 -7.80 7.15
N ILE A 353 14.34 -6.51 7.48
CA ILE A 353 13.12 -5.74 7.26
C ILE A 353 13.46 -4.33 6.76
N ALA A 354 12.63 -3.82 5.85
CA ALA A 354 12.67 -2.45 5.37
C ALA A 354 11.29 -1.83 5.54
N CYS A 355 11.24 -0.61 6.07
CA CYS A 355 10.01 0.11 6.38
C CYS A 355 10.05 1.53 5.82
N SER A 356 8.96 1.97 5.21
CA SER A 356 8.69 3.36 4.89
C SER A 356 7.70 3.93 5.90
N PHE A 357 8.09 5.01 6.57
CA PHE A 357 7.22 5.72 7.52
C PHE A 357 6.77 7.07 6.95
N ILE A 358 5.48 7.34 7.07
CA ILE A 358 4.82 8.52 6.52
C ILE A 358 3.99 9.14 7.63
N SER A 359 4.24 10.41 7.91
CA SER A 359 3.47 11.17 8.87
C SER A 359 2.39 11.98 8.16
N ASN A 360 1.24 12.14 8.80
CA ASN A 360 0.12 12.93 8.28
C ASN A 360 -0.20 12.63 6.80
N ILE A 361 -0.36 11.34 6.48
CA ILE A 361 -0.55 10.89 5.10
C ILE A 361 -1.72 11.62 4.46
N ASP A 362 -1.52 12.17 3.26
CA ASP A 362 -2.54 12.92 2.52
C ASP A 362 -3.27 14.02 3.34
N SER A 363 -2.51 14.78 4.14
CA SER A 363 -3.06 15.82 5.03
C SER A 363 -4.06 15.30 6.06
N THR A 364 -4.16 13.97 6.25
CA THR A 364 -4.83 13.37 7.40
C THR A 364 -3.97 13.57 8.65
N THR A 365 -4.51 13.24 9.81
CA THR A 365 -3.75 13.17 11.06
C THR A 365 -3.14 11.80 11.30
N LEU A 366 -3.25 10.88 10.32
CA LEU A 366 -2.79 9.51 10.47
C LEU A 366 -1.33 9.39 10.05
N ASP A 367 -0.57 8.69 10.88
CA ASP A 367 0.76 8.23 10.51
C ASP A 367 0.67 6.76 10.07
N ALA A 368 1.37 6.41 9.00
CA ALA A 368 1.36 5.07 8.42
C ALA A 368 2.78 4.49 8.35
N LEU A 369 2.87 3.19 8.57
CA LEU A 369 4.09 2.41 8.47
C LEU A 369 3.86 1.25 7.50
N LEU A 370 4.65 1.23 6.44
CA LEU A 370 4.62 0.21 5.40
C LEU A 370 5.94 -0.54 5.42
N CYS A 371 5.93 -1.85 5.66
CA CYS A 371 7.16 -2.64 5.72
C CYS A 371 7.10 -3.87 4.83
N VAL A 372 8.26 -4.28 4.35
CA VAL A 372 8.52 -5.59 3.74
C VAL A 372 9.69 -6.22 4.47
N GLY A 373 9.63 -7.50 4.77
CA GLY A 373 10.70 -8.24 5.41
C GLY A 373 10.70 -9.71 5.02
N GLN A 374 11.72 -10.41 5.49
CA GLN A 374 11.83 -11.85 5.37
C GLN A 374 11.04 -12.52 6.52
N SER A 375 10.48 -13.70 6.26
CA SER A 375 9.88 -14.54 7.29
C SER A 375 10.98 -15.04 8.25
N PRO A 376 10.86 -14.81 9.56
CA PRO A 376 11.80 -15.35 10.55
C PRO A 376 11.85 -16.88 10.49
N GLY A 377 13.05 -17.45 10.62
CA GLY A 377 13.27 -18.90 10.57
C GLY A 377 13.56 -19.47 9.18
N ASP A 378 13.28 -18.73 8.11
CA ASP A 378 13.42 -19.19 6.72
C ASP A 378 14.75 -18.79 6.05
N ILE A 379 15.74 -18.40 6.85
CA ILE A 379 16.90 -17.65 6.36
C ILE A 379 18.10 -18.58 6.08
N ALA A 380 18.02 -19.86 6.45
CA ALA A 380 19.25 -20.54 6.87
C ALA A 380 19.51 -22.00 6.45
N GLU A 381 18.68 -22.77 5.75
CA GLU A 381 19.06 -24.20 5.52
C GLU A 381 19.16 -24.73 4.08
N ASP A 382 18.52 -24.13 3.09
CA ASP A 382 18.78 -24.40 1.67
C ASP A 382 18.40 -23.13 0.89
N ASN A 383 18.90 -22.91 -0.32
CA ASN A 383 18.56 -21.71 -1.13
C ASN A 383 17.08 -21.65 -1.55
N ASP A 384 16.18 -22.27 -0.79
CA ASP A 384 14.75 -22.25 -0.99
C ASP A 384 14.24 -20.91 -0.45
N ASN A 385 13.85 -20.06 -1.40
CA ASN A 385 13.21 -18.76 -1.29
C ASN A 385 12.56 -18.45 0.09
N PRO A 386 13.17 -17.59 0.94
CA PRO A 386 12.55 -17.22 2.21
C PRO A 386 11.18 -16.60 1.96
N GLY A 387 10.15 -17.08 2.65
CA GLY A 387 8.82 -16.49 2.64
C GLY A 387 8.90 -15.00 2.97
N SER A 388 8.03 -14.21 2.36
CA SER A 388 8.02 -12.76 2.54
C SER A 388 6.90 -12.33 3.48
N ILE A 389 7.21 -11.34 4.30
CA ILE A 389 6.23 -10.69 5.17
C ILE A 389 6.09 -9.23 4.79
N ASN A 390 4.86 -8.76 4.74
CA ASN A 390 4.54 -7.36 4.54
C ASN A 390 3.71 -6.84 5.71
N PHE A 391 3.85 -5.55 6.00
CA PHE A 391 3.08 -4.89 7.03
C PHE A 391 2.51 -3.61 6.46
N LEU A 392 1.23 -3.39 6.73
CA LEU A 392 0.65 -2.06 6.66
C LEU A 392 0.04 -1.75 8.02
N MET A 393 0.51 -0.69 8.65
CA MET A 393 0.03 -0.30 9.97
C MET A 393 -0.25 1.20 10.04
N VAL A 394 -1.23 1.58 10.85
CA VAL A 394 -1.61 2.96 11.12
C VAL A 394 -1.43 3.24 12.61
N LYS A 395 -0.80 4.38 12.92
CA LYS A 395 -0.54 4.82 14.30
C LYS A 395 -1.86 5.14 15.01
N GLN A 396 -1.91 4.79 16.29
CA GLN A 396 -3.02 5.01 17.19
C GLN A 396 -2.68 6.17 18.14
N ASP A 397 -3.63 7.07 18.37
CA ASP A 397 -3.50 8.25 19.24
C ASP A 397 -3.64 7.95 20.74
#